data_AF-A0A2N3VMX2-F1
#
_entry.id   AF-A0A2N3VMX2-F1
#
_cell.length_a   1.000
_cell.length_b   1.000
_cell.length_c   1.000
_cell.angle_alpha   90.00
_cell.angle_beta   90.00
_cell.angle_gamma   90.00
#
_symmetry.space_group_name_H-M   'P 1'
#
loop_
_entity.id
_entity.type
_entity.pdbx_description
1 polymer ?
#
loop_
_entity_poly.entity_id
_entity_poly.type
_entity_poly.pdbx_seq_one_letter_code
_entity_poly.pdbx_strand_id
1 'polypeptide(L)'
;MARRTSRGLVAAAAATVALLTLAGPVSAIPSGAGTAAGGALPQARLFMVNPVQSSGDQTLTDGKDGNAAVPASAYAVAALRNLDASGSLSGRWATVRSDTGASARLADVGTYSRRDDQFEQVMAYFWVNEAQEYLQSLGFGSELPGANDRAQPVRINQWGADNSFFTDKKAEIRFGKGGVDDAEDAEVIVHEYGHAVHNAQVPGFGASPQAGAIGEAFGDYLAVTVGAYADAKYGWPLKTDLACVADWDSVAYSTAPHCLRRIDGNKVYADQVGEVHADGEIWSRALFDIRKALGARTADRIIVNAQFDFRADTSFQDAALTTITTAQRMYGASAADTVRAAFKAREVPGV
;
A
#
# COMPACT_ATOMS: atom_id res chain seq x y z
N MET A 1 -74.55 31.14 -10.93
CA MET A 1 -75.16 31.04 -12.27
C MET A 1 -74.18 30.37 -13.22
N ALA A 2 -74.67 29.36 -13.96
CA ALA A 2 -74.26 28.93 -15.30
C ALA A 2 -72.75 28.70 -15.56
N ARG A 3 -72.19 27.48 -15.66
CA ARG A 3 -72.54 26.29 -16.49
C ARG A 3 -72.49 26.59 -17.99
N ARG A 4 -71.55 25.97 -18.73
CA ARG A 4 -71.70 25.17 -19.98
C ARG A 4 -70.52 25.31 -20.97
N THR A 5 -69.77 24.22 -21.22
CA THR A 5 -69.78 23.27 -22.38
C THR A 5 -68.94 23.76 -23.58
N SER A 6 -68.22 22.98 -24.38
CA SER A 6 -68.12 21.52 -24.60
C SER A 6 -66.92 21.22 -25.51
N ARG A 7 -66.42 19.96 -25.44
CA ARG A 7 -65.99 19.03 -26.54
C ARG A 7 -65.53 19.72 -27.86
N GLY A 8 -64.30 19.57 -28.35
CA GLY A 8 -63.55 18.34 -28.58
C GLY A 8 -63.65 17.96 -30.07
N LEU A 9 -62.52 17.89 -30.79
CA LEU A 9 -62.25 16.94 -31.87
C LEU A 9 -60.83 17.06 -32.43
N VAL A 10 -60.33 15.87 -32.74
CA VAL A 10 -59.04 15.45 -33.29
C VAL A 10 -58.74 16.07 -34.66
N ALA A 11 -57.47 16.39 -34.91
CA ALA A 11 -56.86 16.23 -36.23
C ALA A 11 -55.36 15.95 -36.07
N ALA A 12 -54.96 14.75 -36.49
CA ALA A 12 -53.57 14.32 -36.60
C ALA A 12 -52.91 15.05 -37.78
N ALA A 13 -51.67 15.51 -37.57
CA ALA A 13 -50.76 15.86 -38.65
C ALA A 13 -49.38 15.31 -38.31
N ALA A 14 -48.99 14.27 -39.05
CA ALA A 14 -47.67 13.68 -39.00
C ALA A 14 -46.64 14.66 -39.58
N ALA A 15 -45.64 15.01 -38.78
CA ALA A 15 -44.43 15.67 -39.25
C ALA A 15 -43.26 14.70 -39.07
N THR A 16 -42.86 14.07 -40.16
CA THR A 16 -41.63 13.30 -40.32
C THR A 16 -40.42 14.19 -40.08
N VAL A 17 -39.72 13.96 -38.96
CA VAL A 17 -38.34 14.40 -38.76
C VAL A 17 -37.45 13.18 -38.98
N ALA A 18 -36.69 13.21 -40.06
CA ALA A 18 -35.68 12.22 -40.37
C ALA A 18 -34.56 12.28 -39.31
N LEU A 19 -34.47 11.23 -38.49
CA LEU A 19 -33.31 10.97 -37.64
C LEU A 19 -32.17 10.48 -38.53
N LEU A 20 -31.26 11.37 -38.91
CA LEU A 20 -29.94 10.98 -39.36
C LEU A 20 -29.17 10.43 -38.16
N THR A 21 -29.09 9.10 -38.07
CA THR A 21 -28.12 8.42 -37.21
C THR A 21 -26.73 8.59 -37.82
N LEU A 22 -26.01 9.63 -37.42
CA LEU A 22 -24.56 9.70 -37.59
C LEU A 22 -23.93 8.73 -36.59
N ALA A 23 -23.80 7.47 -37.00
CA ALA A 23 -22.87 6.52 -36.39
C ALA A 23 -21.45 7.01 -36.70
N GLY A 24 -20.97 7.97 -35.90
CA GLY A 24 -19.54 8.25 -35.81
C GLY A 24 -18.84 7.05 -35.18
N PRO A 25 -17.59 6.73 -35.55
CA PRO A 25 -16.87 5.63 -34.94
C PRO A 25 -16.77 5.89 -33.45
N VAL A 26 -17.36 5.00 -32.65
CA VAL A 26 -17.08 4.91 -31.23
C VAL A 26 -15.61 4.56 -31.14
N SER A 27 -14.76 5.55 -30.86
CA SER A 27 -13.38 5.29 -30.46
C SER A 27 -13.47 4.44 -29.19
N ALA A 28 -13.15 3.16 -29.35
CA ALA A 28 -13.03 2.24 -28.25
C ALA A 28 -12.10 2.86 -27.20
N ILE A 29 -12.62 3.05 -25.99
CA ILE A 29 -11.81 3.22 -24.79
C ILE A 29 -10.84 2.03 -24.78
N PRO A 30 -9.52 2.23 -24.63
CA PRO A 30 -8.59 1.12 -24.58
C PRO A 30 -8.86 0.33 -23.30
N SER A 31 -9.68 -0.71 -23.44
CA SER A 31 -9.90 -1.74 -22.45
C SER A 31 -8.66 -2.61 -22.39
N GLY A 32 -8.11 -2.74 -21.18
CA GLY A 32 -7.34 -3.91 -20.81
C GLY A 32 -5.85 -3.81 -21.07
N ALA A 33 -5.11 -4.08 -20.00
CA ALA A 33 -3.72 -4.49 -20.02
C ALA A 33 -3.43 -5.42 -21.21
N GLY A 34 -2.27 -5.24 -21.83
CA GLY A 34 -1.68 -6.30 -22.64
C GLY A 34 -1.43 -7.50 -21.75
N THR A 35 -2.41 -8.39 -21.63
CA THR A 35 -2.21 -9.74 -21.15
C THR A 35 -1.30 -10.41 -22.15
N ALA A 36 -0.07 -10.70 -21.74
CA ALA A 36 0.73 -11.72 -22.40
C ALA A 36 -0.15 -12.95 -22.59
N ALA A 37 -0.23 -13.43 -23.83
CA ALA A 37 -1.08 -14.52 -24.25
C ALA A 37 -0.88 -15.78 -23.39
N GLY A 38 -1.98 -16.31 -22.81
CA GLY A 38 -2.25 -17.74 -22.59
C GLY A 38 -1.26 -18.64 -21.82
N GLY A 39 -0.14 -18.12 -21.30
CA GLY A 39 0.83 -18.87 -20.51
C GLY A 39 0.54 -18.80 -19.01
N ALA A 40 0.84 -19.87 -18.27
CA ALA A 40 0.86 -19.81 -16.81
C ALA A 40 1.92 -18.77 -16.35
N LEU A 41 1.56 -17.93 -15.39
CA LEU A 41 2.47 -16.94 -14.81
C LEU A 41 3.64 -17.64 -14.09
N PRO A 42 4.87 -17.09 -14.13
CA PRO A 42 5.99 -17.61 -13.37
C PRO A 42 5.63 -17.75 -11.88
N GLN A 43 5.93 -18.92 -11.30
CA GLN A 43 5.70 -19.20 -9.89
C GLN A 43 6.97 -18.90 -9.10
N ALA A 44 6.92 -17.86 -8.28
CA ALA A 44 8.02 -17.42 -7.44
C ALA A 44 7.98 -18.09 -6.07
N ARG A 45 9.16 -18.37 -5.53
CA ARG A 45 9.35 -18.67 -4.12
C ARG A 45 9.58 -17.36 -3.38
N LEU A 46 8.85 -17.15 -2.31
CA LEU A 46 8.88 -15.93 -1.51
C LEU A 46 8.69 -16.29 -0.03
N PHE A 47 9.09 -15.41 0.88
CA PHE A 47 8.48 -15.41 2.21
C PHE A 47 7.04 -14.96 2.08
N MET A 48 6.18 -15.38 3.01
CA MET A 48 4.84 -14.81 3.20
C MET A 48 4.99 -13.32 3.58
N VAL A 49 4.30 -12.79 4.60
CA VAL A 49 4.62 -11.42 5.07
C VAL A 49 6.06 -11.37 5.56
N ASN A 50 6.38 -12.15 6.59
CA ASN A 50 7.76 -12.39 6.99
C ASN A 50 7.90 -13.73 7.76
N PRO A 51 9.13 -14.26 7.92
CA PRO A 51 9.39 -15.51 8.64
C PRO A 51 8.93 -15.54 10.10
N VAL A 52 9.10 -14.45 10.85
CA VAL A 52 8.74 -14.38 12.27
C VAL A 52 7.21 -14.44 12.41
N GLN A 53 6.47 -13.65 11.64
CA GLN A 53 5.01 -13.61 11.62
C GLN A 53 4.40 -14.96 11.21
N SER A 54 4.89 -15.57 10.13
CA SER A 54 4.32 -16.81 9.58
C SER A 54 4.60 -18.05 10.44
N SER A 55 5.75 -18.07 11.12
CA SER A 55 6.14 -19.17 12.01
C SER A 55 5.66 -18.98 13.44
N GLY A 56 5.60 -17.74 13.93
CA GLY A 56 5.46 -17.38 15.35
C GLY A 56 6.75 -17.55 16.14
N ASP A 57 7.88 -17.82 15.48
CA ASP A 57 9.16 -18.10 16.11
C ASP A 57 9.98 -16.83 16.30
N GLN A 58 10.01 -16.34 17.54
CA GLN A 58 10.77 -15.17 17.96
C GLN A 58 12.27 -15.47 18.20
N THR A 59 12.73 -16.69 17.91
CA THR A 59 14.14 -17.10 18.06
C THR A 59 14.90 -17.16 16.74
N LEU A 60 14.21 -16.86 15.62
CA LEU A 60 14.85 -16.76 14.32
C LEU A 60 15.92 -15.66 14.34
N THR A 61 16.98 -15.89 13.59
CA THR A 61 18.05 -14.92 13.38
C THR A 61 18.40 -14.94 11.90
N ASP A 62 18.96 -13.86 11.37
CA ASP A 62 19.40 -13.81 9.98
C ASP A 62 20.33 -15.00 9.64
N GLY A 63 21.34 -15.27 10.47
CA GLY A 63 22.24 -16.39 10.22
C GLY A 63 23.06 -16.25 8.92
N LYS A 64 23.31 -15.01 8.47
CA LYS A 64 24.07 -14.62 7.27
C LYS A 64 23.51 -15.25 6.01
N ASP A 65 22.25 -14.97 5.73
CA ASP A 65 21.50 -15.55 4.61
C ASP A 65 21.39 -17.08 4.68
N GLY A 66 21.65 -17.68 5.84
CA GLY A 66 21.58 -19.12 6.01
C GLY A 66 20.18 -19.66 5.69
N ASN A 67 20.04 -20.49 4.65
CA ASN A 67 18.77 -21.15 4.33
C ASN A 67 18.18 -21.95 5.51
N ALA A 68 19.03 -22.48 6.40
CA ALA A 68 18.62 -23.20 7.60
C ALA A 68 18.14 -22.29 8.75
N ALA A 69 18.37 -20.97 8.65
CA ALA A 69 17.99 -20.00 9.67
C ALA A 69 16.48 -19.70 9.65
N VAL A 70 15.80 -20.05 8.54
CA VAL A 70 14.35 -19.86 8.37
C VAL A 70 13.69 -21.18 7.99
N PRO A 71 12.61 -21.61 8.68
CA PRO A 71 11.93 -22.86 8.35
C PRO A 71 11.26 -22.82 6.98
N ALA A 72 11.20 -23.96 6.29
CA ALA A 72 10.55 -24.08 4.98
C ALA A 72 9.07 -23.65 5.00
N SER A 73 8.39 -23.75 6.14
CA SER A 73 7.00 -23.33 6.33
C SER A 73 6.77 -21.82 6.28
N ALA A 74 7.82 -21.00 6.35
CA ALA A 74 7.74 -19.55 6.18
C ALA A 74 7.68 -19.11 4.71
N TYR A 75 8.00 -20.03 3.78
CA TYR A 75 7.97 -19.77 2.36
C TYR A 75 6.60 -20.12 1.77
N ALA A 76 6.21 -19.36 0.75
CA ALA A 76 5.10 -19.67 -0.12
C ALA A 76 5.55 -19.67 -1.59
N VAL A 77 4.68 -20.24 -2.45
CA VAL A 77 4.81 -20.16 -3.90
C VAL A 77 3.65 -19.34 -4.42
N ALA A 78 3.92 -18.29 -5.20
CA ALA A 78 2.90 -17.44 -5.77
C ALA A 78 3.23 -16.96 -7.18
N ALA A 79 2.21 -16.66 -7.96
CA ALA A 79 2.35 -16.14 -9.31
C ALA A 79 2.90 -14.71 -9.31
N LEU A 80 3.94 -14.44 -10.11
CA LEU A 80 4.37 -13.07 -10.42
C LEU A 80 3.43 -12.44 -11.45
N ARG A 81 2.60 -11.51 -10.98
CA ARG A 81 1.57 -10.83 -11.76
C ARG A 81 2.09 -9.54 -12.38
N ASN A 82 1.34 -9.02 -13.36
CA ASN A 82 1.57 -7.73 -14.01
C ASN A 82 2.92 -7.57 -14.74
N LEU A 83 3.61 -8.66 -15.05
CA LEU A 83 4.83 -8.66 -15.85
C LEU A 83 4.58 -8.09 -17.25
N ASP A 84 5.55 -7.32 -17.74
CA ASP A 84 5.61 -6.90 -19.13
C ASP A 84 6.32 -7.94 -20.01
N ALA A 85 6.46 -7.63 -21.30
CA ALA A 85 7.11 -8.52 -22.27
C ALA A 85 8.66 -8.45 -22.26
N SER A 86 9.28 -7.74 -21.31
CA SER A 86 10.75 -7.56 -21.27
C SER A 86 11.52 -8.82 -20.88
N GLY A 87 10.85 -9.81 -20.27
CA GLY A 87 11.51 -11.00 -19.73
C GLY A 87 12.28 -10.76 -18.43
N SER A 88 12.08 -9.61 -17.78
CA SER A 88 12.67 -9.23 -16.49
C SER A 88 11.59 -9.03 -15.42
N LEU A 89 12.00 -8.75 -14.17
CA LEU A 89 11.09 -8.27 -13.11
C LEU A 89 10.67 -6.81 -13.38
N SER A 90 9.97 -6.60 -14.49
CA SER A 90 9.37 -5.33 -14.92
C SER A 90 7.93 -5.57 -15.29
N GLY A 91 7.08 -4.59 -14.98
CA GLY A 91 5.65 -4.73 -15.15
C GLY A 91 4.90 -3.43 -14.95
N ARG A 92 3.57 -3.55 -14.92
CA ARG A 92 2.66 -2.41 -14.82
C ARG A 92 2.91 -1.57 -13.56
N TRP A 93 3.21 -2.21 -12.44
CA TRP A 93 3.29 -1.56 -11.12
C TRP A 93 4.68 -1.55 -10.50
N ALA A 94 5.59 -2.40 -10.96
CA ALA A 94 6.93 -2.52 -10.40
C ALA A 94 7.98 -2.66 -11.50
N THR A 95 9.14 -2.03 -11.30
CA THR A 95 10.34 -2.25 -12.11
C THR A 95 11.53 -2.43 -11.17
N VAL A 96 11.95 -3.68 -10.99
CA VAL A 96 13.03 -4.04 -10.07
C VAL A 96 14.35 -4.16 -10.83
N ARG A 97 15.39 -3.52 -10.32
CA ARG A 97 16.75 -3.63 -10.85
C ARG A 97 17.73 -3.86 -9.71
N SER A 98 18.70 -4.74 -9.95
CA SER A 98 19.88 -4.85 -9.09
C SER A 98 20.83 -3.70 -9.41
N ASP A 99 21.24 -2.93 -8.42
CA ASP A 99 22.32 -1.94 -8.57
C ASP A 99 23.70 -2.60 -8.51
N THR A 100 23.79 -3.78 -7.87
CA THR A 100 24.97 -4.65 -7.84
C THR A 100 24.56 -6.10 -8.09
N GLY A 101 25.40 -6.89 -8.75
CA GLY A 101 25.15 -8.31 -9.03
C GLY A 101 24.16 -8.60 -10.16
N ALA A 102 23.76 -9.87 -10.27
CA ALA A 102 22.94 -10.36 -11.37
C ALA A 102 21.44 -10.12 -11.14
N SER A 103 20.73 -9.72 -12.19
CA SER A 103 19.27 -9.60 -12.16
C SER A 103 18.60 -10.98 -12.09
N ALA A 104 17.48 -11.05 -11.38
CA ALA A 104 16.64 -12.24 -11.34
C ALA A 104 16.14 -12.63 -12.74
N ARG A 105 16.17 -13.93 -13.05
CA ARG A 105 15.64 -14.49 -14.29
C ARG A 105 14.26 -15.08 -14.04
N LEU A 106 13.27 -14.74 -14.87
CA LEU A 106 11.90 -15.24 -14.73
C LEU A 106 11.78 -16.78 -14.73
N ALA A 107 12.72 -17.48 -15.39
CA ALA A 107 12.75 -18.94 -15.41
C ALA A 107 13.13 -19.56 -14.06
N ASP A 108 13.82 -18.80 -13.18
CA ASP A 108 14.42 -19.31 -11.96
C ASP A 108 13.75 -18.78 -10.68
N VAL A 109 12.72 -17.92 -10.80
CA VAL A 109 12.08 -17.23 -9.66
C VAL A 109 11.51 -18.18 -8.59
N GLY A 110 11.18 -19.42 -8.97
CA GLY A 110 10.73 -20.45 -8.04
C GLY A 110 11.85 -21.17 -7.28
N THR A 111 13.10 -20.94 -7.68
CA THR A 111 14.27 -21.69 -7.18
C THR A 111 15.17 -20.86 -6.28
N TYR A 112 15.14 -19.52 -6.42
CA TYR A 112 15.89 -18.62 -5.56
C TYR A 112 15.50 -18.83 -4.10
N SER A 113 16.50 -18.88 -3.26
CA SER A 113 16.42 -18.94 -1.80
C SER A 113 16.97 -17.65 -1.22
N ARG A 114 16.79 -17.44 0.07
CA ARG A 114 17.32 -16.24 0.74
C ARG A 114 18.84 -16.05 0.61
N ARG A 115 19.59 -17.11 0.28
CA ARG A 115 21.03 -17.02 -0.07
C ARG A 115 21.33 -16.32 -1.39
N ASP A 116 20.32 -16.19 -2.25
CA ASP A 116 20.46 -15.68 -3.60
C ASP A 116 19.94 -14.24 -3.60
N ASP A 117 20.75 -13.25 -3.99
CA ASP A 117 20.33 -11.84 -4.04
C ASP A 117 19.10 -11.60 -4.96
N GLN A 118 18.79 -12.56 -5.83
CA GLN A 118 17.61 -12.54 -6.68
C GLN A 118 16.32 -12.81 -5.90
N PHE A 119 16.39 -13.41 -4.71
CA PHE A 119 15.25 -13.63 -3.83
C PHE A 119 14.66 -12.30 -3.34
N GLU A 120 15.48 -11.37 -2.86
CA GLU A 120 15.06 -10.00 -2.51
C GLU A 120 14.42 -9.28 -3.70
N GLN A 121 14.97 -9.45 -4.91
CA GLN A 121 14.38 -8.86 -6.12
C GLN A 121 12.98 -9.41 -6.40
N VAL A 122 12.78 -10.72 -6.18
CA VAL A 122 11.49 -11.40 -6.34
C VAL A 122 10.49 -10.93 -5.25
N MET A 123 10.93 -10.85 -4.00
CA MET A 123 10.15 -10.31 -2.88
C MET A 123 9.66 -8.89 -3.18
N ALA A 124 10.57 -7.99 -3.55
CA ALA A 124 10.25 -6.61 -3.87
C ALA A 124 9.27 -6.49 -5.04
N TYR A 125 9.46 -7.29 -6.11
CA TYR A 125 8.53 -7.28 -7.23
C TYR A 125 7.12 -7.73 -6.81
N PHE A 126 7.03 -8.81 -6.03
CA PHE A 126 5.74 -9.34 -5.58
C PHE A 126 5.01 -8.37 -4.66
N TRP A 127 5.68 -7.86 -3.63
CA TRP A 127 5.04 -7.05 -2.60
C TRP A 127 4.66 -5.63 -3.05
N VAL A 128 5.42 -5.03 -3.97
CA VAL A 128 4.99 -3.78 -4.62
C VAL A 128 3.73 -3.99 -5.47
N ASN A 129 3.62 -5.13 -6.16
CA ASN A 129 2.40 -5.48 -6.89
C ASN A 129 1.22 -5.77 -5.95
N GLU A 130 1.46 -6.48 -4.85
CA GLU A 130 0.41 -6.78 -3.85
C GLU A 130 -0.14 -5.48 -3.22
N ALA A 131 0.75 -4.54 -2.85
CA ALA A 131 0.35 -3.24 -2.32
C ALA A 131 -0.46 -2.42 -3.35
N GLN A 132 -0.02 -2.38 -4.61
CA GLN A 132 -0.77 -1.66 -5.64
C GLN A 132 -2.12 -2.32 -5.94
N GLU A 133 -2.18 -3.65 -6.01
CA GLU A 133 -3.44 -4.39 -6.18
C GLU A 133 -4.39 -4.17 -5.01
N TYR A 134 -3.86 -4.04 -3.78
CA TYR A 134 -4.66 -3.67 -2.61
C TYR A 134 -5.31 -2.29 -2.80
N LEU A 135 -4.55 -1.26 -3.18
CA LEU A 135 -5.08 0.07 -3.47
C LEU A 135 -6.13 0.04 -4.59
N GLN A 136 -5.92 -0.74 -5.64
CA GLN A 136 -6.88 -0.91 -6.73
C GLN A 136 -8.17 -1.60 -6.24
N SER A 137 -8.07 -2.59 -5.33
CA SER A 137 -9.24 -3.26 -4.73
C SER A 137 -10.10 -2.31 -3.88
N LEU A 138 -9.49 -1.24 -3.35
CA LEU A 138 -10.18 -0.17 -2.64
C LEU A 138 -10.84 0.84 -3.59
N GLY A 139 -10.60 0.76 -4.90
CA GLY A 139 -11.18 1.61 -5.93
C GLY A 139 -10.28 2.75 -6.41
N PHE A 140 -9.05 2.88 -5.92
CA PHE A 140 -8.09 3.88 -6.44
C PHE A 140 -7.64 3.49 -7.85
N GLY A 141 -7.77 4.41 -8.81
CA GLY A 141 -7.53 4.14 -10.24
C GLY A 141 -8.80 3.72 -11.01
N SER A 142 -9.95 3.65 -10.34
CA SER A 142 -11.24 3.36 -10.98
C SER A 142 -12.37 4.25 -10.45
N GLU A 143 -12.74 4.10 -9.17
CA GLU A 143 -13.76 4.90 -8.48
C GLU A 143 -13.19 6.17 -7.85
N LEU A 144 -11.93 6.10 -7.41
CA LEU A 144 -11.18 7.17 -6.76
C LEU A 144 -9.94 7.50 -7.60
N PRO A 145 -9.31 8.70 -7.43
CA PRO A 145 -8.07 9.04 -8.12
C PRO A 145 -6.98 7.97 -7.91
N GLY A 146 -6.10 7.76 -8.88
CA GLY A 146 -5.04 6.75 -8.76
C GLY A 146 -4.03 7.09 -7.67
N ALA A 147 -3.82 6.19 -6.71
CA ALA A 147 -2.78 6.29 -5.68
C ALA A 147 -1.55 5.49 -6.16
N ASN A 148 -0.44 6.19 -6.47
CA ASN A 148 0.75 5.63 -7.13
C ASN A 148 0.46 4.74 -8.36
N ASP A 149 -0.48 5.16 -9.21
CA ASP A 149 -0.99 4.41 -10.38
C ASP A 149 0.00 4.39 -11.56
N ARG A 150 1.23 3.96 -11.28
CA ARG A 150 2.37 3.88 -12.21
C ARG A 150 3.31 2.76 -11.81
N ALA A 151 4.25 2.42 -12.70
CA ALA A 151 5.36 1.54 -12.33
C ALA A 151 6.28 2.23 -11.31
N GLN A 152 6.49 1.58 -10.17
CA GLN A 152 7.42 2.01 -9.13
C GLN A 152 8.82 1.43 -9.39
N PRO A 153 9.84 2.27 -9.64
CA PRO A 153 11.22 1.83 -9.70
C PRO A 153 11.69 1.34 -8.33
N VAL A 154 12.33 0.18 -8.30
CA VAL A 154 12.93 -0.40 -7.10
C VAL A 154 14.36 -0.82 -7.41
N ARG A 155 15.27 -0.47 -6.50
CA ARG A 155 16.68 -0.85 -6.52
C ARG A 155 16.99 -1.75 -5.35
N ILE A 156 17.50 -2.93 -5.66
CA ILE A 156 18.12 -3.81 -4.68
C ILE A 156 19.61 -3.53 -4.70
N ASN A 157 20.18 -3.15 -3.55
CA ASN A 157 21.59 -2.82 -3.41
C ASN A 157 22.27 -3.92 -2.57
N GLN A 158 23.39 -4.48 -3.03
CA GLN A 158 24.14 -5.49 -2.27
C GLN A 158 25.20 -4.87 -1.35
N TRP A 159 24.97 -3.66 -0.85
CA TRP A 159 25.87 -3.02 0.10
C TRP A 159 25.28 -3.21 1.50
N GLY A 160 26.10 -3.69 2.45
CA GLY A 160 25.68 -4.06 3.81
C GLY A 160 25.31 -2.91 4.75
N ALA A 161 24.67 -1.85 4.26
CA ALA A 161 23.96 -0.90 5.11
C ALA A 161 22.60 -1.50 5.48
N ASP A 162 22.23 -1.39 6.75
CA ASP A 162 20.92 -1.73 7.32
C ASP A 162 20.03 -0.48 7.19
N ASN A 163 19.43 -0.29 6.00
CA ASN A 163 18.62 0.88 5.71
C ASN A 163 17.89 0.78 4.35
N SER A 164 16.57 0.93 4.40
CA SER A 164 15.71 1.15 3.23
C SER A 164 15.29 2.62 3.13
N PHE A 165 14.93 3.06 1.92
CA PHE A 165 14.31 4.38 1.74
C PHE A 165 13.68 4.55 0.36
N PHE A 166 12.61 5.34 0.30
CA PHE A 166 12.15 6.03 -0.90
C PHE A 166 12.92 7.34 -1.10
N THR A 167 13.27 7.65 -2.35
CA THR A 167 13.77 8.97 -2.74
C THR A 167 12.94 9.55 -3.89
N ASP A 168 12.56 10.82 -3.74
CA ASP A 168 11.90 11.61 -4.78
C ASP A 168 12.80 11.79 -6.03
N LYS A 169 14.12 11.68 -5.88
CA LYS A 169 15.08 11.65 -6.98
C LYS A 169 14.92 10.34 -7.76
N LYS A 170 14.33 10.44 -8.96
CA LYS A 170 13.88 9.31 -9.79
C LYS A 170 12.67 8.55 -9.23
N ALA A 171 12.11 9.02 -8.12
CA ALA A 171 10.97 8.42 -7.44
C ALA A 171 11.15 6.91 -7.26
N GLU A 172 12.30 6.51 -6.70
CA GLU A 172 12.75 5.11 -6.58
C GLU A 172 12.82 4.66 -5.13
N ILE A 173 12.55 3.38 -4.90
CA ILE A 173 12.73 2.71 -3.61
C ILE A 173 14.09 2.00 -3.62
N ARG A 174 14.82 2.04 -2.51
CA ARG A 174 16.13 1.42 -2.33
C ARG A 174 16.13 0.56 -1.06
N PHE A 175 16.65 -0.65 -1.17
CA PHE A 175 16.81 -1.57 -0.03
C PHE A 175 18.29 -1.89 0.22
N GLY A 176 18.64 -2.05 1.51
CA GLY A 176 19.94 -2.45 2.02
C GLY A 176 20.06 -3.96 2.28
N LYS A 177 21.14 -4.33 2.96
CA LYS A 177 21.53 -5.72 3.32
C LYS A 177 22.14 -5.82 4.73
N GLY A 178 21.77 -4.92 5.62
CA GLY A 178 22.42 -4.86 6.92
C GLY A 178 21.58 -5.58 7.97
N GLY A 179 22.19 -6.53 8.70
CA GLY A 179 21.42 -7.36 9.62
C GLY A 179 20.66 -8.43 8.86
N VAL A 180 19.34 -8.28 8.74
CA VAL A 180 18.51 -9.01 7.78
C VAL A 180 18.49 -8.20 6.49
N ASP A 181 18.48 -8.84 5.33
CA ASP A 181 18.30 -8.11 4.08
C ASP A 181 16.90 -7.48 4.05
N ASP A 182 16.80 -6.15 4.01
CA ASP A 182 15.55 -5.39 4.20
C ASP A 182 14.41 -5.85 3.26
N ALA A 183 14.77 -6.29 2.04
CA ALA A 183 13.83 -6.80 1.04
C ALA A 183 13.44 -8.27 1.26
N GLU A 184 13.77 -8.87 2.40
CA GLU A 184 13.21 -10.12 2.90
C GLU A 184 11.96 -9.93 3.78
N ASP A 185 11.70 -8.71 4.26
CA ASP A 185 10.49 -8.40 5.03
C ASP A 185 9.49 -7.63 4.15
N ALA A 186 8.30 -8.22 3.95
CA ALA A 186 7.24 -7.58 3.17
C ALA A 186 6.84 -6.23 3.75
N GLU A 187 6.89 -6.08 5.07
CA GLU A 187 6.42 -4.86 5.73
C GLU A 187 7.39 -3.71 5.51
N VAL A 188 8.69 -3.98 5.45
CA VAL A 188 9.70 -2.99 5.04
C VAL A 188 9.49 -2.60 3.58
N ILE A 189 9.24 -3.57 2.68
CA ILE A 189 8.98 -3.28 1.26
C ILE A 189 7.76 -2.37 1.09
N VAL A 190 6.67 -2.69 1.78
CA VAL A 190 5.41 -1.95 1.65
C VAL A 190 5.47 -0.61 2.39
N HIS A 191 6.23 -0.50 3.48
CA HIS A 191 6.49 0.79 4.15
C HIS A 191 7.09 1.79 3.16
N GLU A 192 8.14 1.41 2.43
CA GLU A 192 8.75 2.26 1.41
C GLU A 192 7.82 2.56 0.23
N TYR A 193 6.98 1.59 -0.12
CA TYR A 193 5.92 1.82 -1.09
C TYR A 193 4.89 2.86 -0.59
N GLY A 194 4.64 2.92 0.71
CA GLY A 194 3.82 3.96 1.35
C GLY A 194 4.37 5.37 1.12
N HIS A 195 5.69 5.56 1.24
CA HIS A 195 6.32 6.84 0.87
C HIS A 195 6.13 7.15 -0.62
N ALA A 196 6.27 6.16 -1.51
CA ALA A 196 6.03 6.36 -2.93
C ALA A 196 4.58 6.77 -3.23
N VAL A 197 3.61 6.20 -2.51
CA VAL A 197 2.20 6.60 -2.56
C VAL A 197 2.01 8.04 -2.12
N HIS A 198 2.54 8.42 -0.96
CA HIS A 198 2.47 9.80 -0.49
C HIS A 198 3.08 10.78 -1.48
N ASN A 199 4.29 10.52 -1.98
CA ASN A 199 4.93 11.40 -2.95
C ASN A 199 4.18 11.47 -4.29
N ALA A 200 3.51 10.40 -4.72
CA ALA A 200 2.68 10.41 -5.93
C ALA A 200 1.41 11.27 -5.76
N GLN A 201 0.82 11.30 -4.56
CA GLN A 201 -0.35 12.12 -4.25
C GLN A 201 0.03 13.58 -3.98
N VAL A 202 1.12 13.78 -3.23
CA VAL A 202 1.63 15.08 -2.79
C VAL A 202 3.15 15.11 -3.01
N PRO A 203 3.62 15.57 -4.19
CA PRO A 203 5.05 15.66 -4.46
C PRO A 203 5.79 16.49 -3.41
N GLY A 204 6.89 15.94 -2.89
CA GLY A 204 7.69 16.58 -1.83
C GLY A 204 7.08 16.48 -0.42
N PHE A 205 6.13 15.56 -0.20
CA PHE A 205 5.60 15.28 1.14
C PHE A 205 6.71 14.96 2.15
N GLY A 206 6.51 15.38 3.40
CA GLY A 206 7.53 15.26 4.45
C GLY A 206 8.39 16.51 4.63
N ALA A 207 7.97 17.67 4.12
CA ALA A 207 8.73 18.92 4.19
C ALA A 207 8.79 19.56 5.61
N SER A 208 8.11 18.97 6.59
CA SER A 208 8.13 19.37 8.00
C SER A 208 8.23 18.13 8.91
N PRO A 209 8.68 18.25 10.17
CA PRO A 209 8.74 17.10 11.09
C PRO A 209 7.40 16.36 11.24
N GLN A 210 6.29 17.09 11.32
CA GLN A 210 4.96 16.46 11.39
C GLN A 210 4.54 15.82 10.08
N ALA A 211 4.82 16.43 8.93
CA ALA A 211 4.55 15.80 7.64
C ALA A 211 5.39 14.53 7.45
N GLY A 212 6.66 14.56 7.88
CA GLY A 212 7.54 13.39 7.91
C GLY A 212 6.96 12.27 8.78
N ALA A 213 6.55 12.60 10.01
CA ALA A 213 5.91 11.64 10.91
C ALA A 213 4.58 11.07 10.37
N ILE A 214 3.76 11.86 9.67
CA ILE A 214 2.58 11.35 8.95
C ILE A 214 3.00 10.37 7.84
N GLY A 215 4.12 10.67 7.17
CA GLY A 215 4.73 9.82 6.15
C GLY A 215 5.13 8.44 6.69
N GLU A 216 5.97 8.43 7.72
CA GLU A 216 6.41 7.22 8.44
C GLU A 216 5.23 6.38 8.93
N ALA A 217 4.27 7.07 9.56
CA ALA A 217 3.08 6.43 10.12
C ALA A 217 2.20 5.78 9.06
N PHE A 218 2.08 6.38 7.87
CA PHE A 218 1.34 5.79 6.77
C PHE A 218 2.08 4.60 6.16
N GLY A 219 3.42 4.65 6.07
CA GLY A 219 4.24 3.51 5.67
C GLY A 219 3.99 2.30 6.57
N ASP A 220 4.13 2.47 7.89
CA ASP A 220 3.87 1.43 8.89
C ASP A 220 2.43 0.90 8.82
N TYR A 221 1.45 1.79 8.70
CA TYR A 221 0.05 1.40 8.58
C TYR A 221 -0.23 0.62 7.29
N LEU A 222 0.29 1.07 6.15
CA LEU A 222 0.09 0.41 4.87
C LEU A 222 0.74 -0.97 4.86
N ALA A 223 1.93 -1.10 5.43
CA ALA A 223 2.66 -2.36 5.58
C ALA A 223 1.81 -3.44 6.27
N VAL A 224 1.38 -3.16 7.49
CA VAL A 224 0.54 -4.06 8.29
C VAL A 224 -0.78 -4.39 7.59
N THR A 225 -1.43 -3.40 6.97
CA THR A 225 -2.74 -3.60 6.35
C THR A 225 -2.69 -4.40 5.06
N VAL A 226 -1.66 -4.22 4.23
CA VAL A 226 -1.40 -5.02 3.03
C VAL A 226 -0.98 -6.43 3.42
N GLY A 227 -0.14 -6.59 4.45
CA GLY A 227 0.23 -7.90 4.99
C GLY A 227 -0.99 -8.71 5.43
N ALA A 228 -1.86 -8.12 6.27
CA ALA A 228 -3.12 -8.74 6.69
C ALA A 228 -4.06 -9.09 5.52
N TYR A 229 -4.12 -8.23 4.49
CA TYR A 229 -4.90 -8.50 3.29
C TYR A 229 -4.35 -9.71 2.51
N ALA A 230 -3.03 -9.78 2.33
CA ALA A 230 -2.37 -10.90 1.68
C ALA A 230 -2.57 -12.20 2.46
N ASP A 231 -2.41 -12.18 3.79
CA ASP A 231 -2.65 -13.35 4.64
C ASP A 231 -4.06 -13.91 4.47
N ALA A 232 -5.07 -13.03 4.48
CA ALA A 232 -6.46 -13.42 4.23
C ALA A 232 -6.69 -13.94 2.79
N LYS A 233 -6.09 -13.29 1.79
CA LYS A 233 -6.20 -13.63 0.36
C LYS A 233 -5.60 -15.00 0.04
N TYR A 234 -4.46 -15.33 0.64
CA TYR A 234 -3.71 -16.56 0.36
C TYR A 234 -3.90 -17.65 1.41
N GLY A 235 -4.57 -17.35 2.53
CA GLY A 235 -4.72 -18.28 3.66
C GLY A 235 -3.40 -18.52 4.40
N TRP A 236 -2.53 -17.52 4.46
CA TRP A 236 -1.26 -17.60 5.17
C TRP A 236 -1.45 -17.37 6.68
N PRO A 237 -0.61 -17.97 7.52
CA PRO A 237 -0.66 -17.79 8.97
C PRO A 237 -0.18 -16.40 9.39
N LEU A 238 -0.95 -15.76 10.25
CA LEU A 238 -0.55 -14.61 11.08
C LEU A 238 -0.41 -15.11 12.53
N LYS A 239 0.81 -15.31 13.01
CA LYS A 239 1.09 -15.88 14.35
C LYS A 239 1.78 -14.92 15.31
N THR A 240 2.10 -13.72 14.88
CA THR A 240 2.50 -12.61 15.76
C THR A 240 1.39 -11.56 15.83
N ASP A 241 1.60 -10.55 16.66
CA ASP A 241 0.63 -9.48 16.82
C ASP A 241 0.64 -8.58 15.59
N LEU A 242 -0.52 -8.45 14.94
CA LEU A 242 -0.69 -7.64 13.72
C LEU A 242 -0.22 -6.19 13.91
N ALA A 243 -0.26 -5.63 15.11
CA ALA A 243 0.16 -4.25 15.32
C ALA A 243 1.69 -4.05 15.28
N CYS A 244 2.46 -5.13 15.21
CA CYS A 244 3.90 -5.08 15.06
C CYS A 244 4.29 -4.86 13.60
N VAL A 245 5.34 -4.08 13.37
CA VAL A 245 5.89 -3.79 12.06
C VAL A 245 7.28 -4.40 11.96
N ALA A 246 7.55 -5.09 10.85
CA ALA A 246 8.87 -5.57 10.43
C ALA A 246 9.55 -6.48 11.47
N ASP A 247 8.79 -7.44 12.02
CA ASP A 247 9.26 -8.37 13.06
C ASP A 247 10.53 -9.13 12.64
N TRP A 248 10.63 -9.49 11.34
CA TRP A 248 11.77 -10.24 10.82
C TRP A 248 13.00 -9.36 10.66
N ASP A 249 12.86 -8.20 10.03
CA ASP A 249 13.95 -7.24 9.92
C ASP A 249 14.53 -6.88 11.30
N SER A 250 13.64 -6.77 12.29
CA SER A 250 13.95 -6.42 13.66
C SER A 250 14.73 -7.45 14.46
N VAL A 251 14.88 -8.69 13.99
CA VAL A 251 15.62 -9.73 14.74
C VAL A 251 17.09 -9.38 14.95
N ALA A 252 17.66 -8.53 14.08
CA ALA A 252 19.07 -8.15 14.13
C ALA A 252 19.37 -7.11 15.24
N TYR A 253 18.38 -6.30 15.64
CA TYR A 253 18.62 -5.11 16.46
C TYR A 253 17.59 -4.87 17.59
N SER A 254 16.56 -5.70 17.72
CA SER A 254 15.56 -5.62 18.81
C SER A 254 15.60 -6.86 19.73
N THR A 255 14.91 -6.78 20.87
CA THR A 255 14.71 -7.92 21.77
C THR A 255 13.32 -8.52 21.58
N ALA A 256 13.20 -9.86 21.70
CA ALA A 256 11.91 -10.54 21.60
C ALA A 256 10.86 -9.99 22.61
N PRO A 257 9.58 -9.81 22.20
CA PRO A 257 9.08 -9.97 20.83
C PRO A 257 9.66 -8.91 19.89
N HIS A 258 10.24 -9.37 18.78
CA HIS A 258 10.91 -8.51 17.81
C HIS A 258 9.89 -7.64 17.11
N CYS A 259 10.18 -6.35 17.07
CA CYS A 259 9.28 -5.35 16.55
C CYS A 259 10.04 -4.06 16.28
N LEU A 260 9.96 -3.53 15.06
CA LEU A 260 10.63 -2.27 14.72
C LEU A 260 9.90 -1.14 15.43
N ARG A 261 8.58 -1.11 15.23
CA ARG A 261 7.64 -0.17 15.85
C ARG A 261 6.28 -0.84 15.99
N ARG A 262 5.43 -0.25 16.83
CA ARG A 262 4.04 -0.67 17.01
C ARG A 262 3.09 0.42 16.57
N ILE A 263 2.10 0.06 15.76
CA ILE A 263 1.02 0.96 15.34
C ILE A 263 -0.16 0.98 16.33
N ASP A 264 -0.04 0.30 17.46
CA ASP A 264 -1.05 0.29 18.52
C ASP A 264 -0.54 0.87 19.86
N GLY A 265 0.54 1.66 19.82
CA GLY A 265 1.09 2.35 21.01
C GLY A 265 0.09 3.32 21.66
N ASN A 266 0.50 3.90 22.80
CA ASN A 266 -0.33 4.85 23.57
C ASN A 266 0.15 6.30 23.48
N LYS A 267 1.12 6.60 22.59
CA LYS A 267 1.62 7.95 22.40
C LYS A 267 0.49 8.90 21.99
N VAL A 268 0.53 10.11 22.53
CA VAL A 268 -0.36 11.23 22.20
C VAL A 268 0.47 12.40 21.69
N TYR A 269 -0.19 13.43 21.17
CA TYR A 269 0.46 14.62 20.59
C TYR A 269 1.51 15.28 21.52
N ALA A 270 1.31 15.21 22.85
CA ALA A 270 2.27 15.76 23.81
C ALA A 270 3.59 14.97 23.91
N ASP A 271 3.64 13.74 23.42
CA ASP A 271 4.82 12.86 23.49
C ASP A 271 5.81 13.08 22.34
N GLN A 272 5.56 14.05 21.45
CA GLN A 272 6.45 14.35 20.34
C GLN A 272 7.87 14.70 20.79
N VAL A 273 8.86 14.11 20.12
CA VAL A 273 10.30 14.32 20.37
C VAL A 273 11.01 14.96 19.18
N GLY A 274 10.30 15.20 18.08
CA GLY A 274 10.87 15.79 16.86
C GLY A 274 11.66 14.81 16.00
N GLU A 275 11.41 13.51 16.17
CA GLU A 275 11.95 12.43 15.36
C GLU A 275 10.77 11.74 14.65
N VAL A 276 10.84 11.62 13.33
CA VAL A 276 9.67 11.31 12.49
C VAL A 276 9.13 9.91 12.74
N HIS A 277 9.98 8.92 12.98
CA HIS A 277 9.52 7.54 13.24
C HIS A 277 8.85 7.45 14.62
N ALA A 278 9.46 8.05 15.65
CA ALA A 278 8.94 8.07 17.01
C ALA A 278 7.64 8.88 17.13
N ASP A 279 7.54 10.02 16.45
CA ASP A 279 6.34 10.86 16.43
C ASP A 279 5.24 10.23 15.54
N GLY A 280 5.63 9.46 14.52
CA GLY A 280 4.72 8.76 13.61
C GLY A 280 3.82 7.73 14.32
N GLU A 281 4.30 7.10 15.40
CA GLU A 281 3.50 6.18 16.22
C GLU A 281 2.20 6.81 16.79
N ILE A 282 2.16 8.14 16.96
CA ILE A 282 0.94 8.86 17.36
C ILE A 282 -0.10 8.77 16.24
N TRP A 283 0.34 9.01 15.00
CA TRP A 283 -0.52 9.04 13.82
C TRP A 283 -0.95 7.64 13.39
N SER A 284 -0.02 6.69 13.32
CA SER A 284 -0.30 5.30 12.88
C SER A 284 -1.31 4.62 13.80
N ARG A 285 -1.28 4.95 15.10
CA ARG A 285 -2.27 4.52 16.07
C ARG A 285 -3.66 5.07 15.82
N ALA A 286 -3.80 6.33 15.43
CA ALA A 286 -5.10 6.86 15.04
C ALA A 286 -5.63 6.12 13.80
N LEU A 287 -4.78 5.88 12.79
CA LEU A 287 -5.16 5.12 11.59
C LEU A 287 -5.62 3.69 11.94
N PHE A 288 -4.90 3.01 12.83
CA PHE A 288 -5.25 1.66 13.27
C PHE A 288 -6.57 1.62 14.06
N ASP A 289 -6.83 2.61 14.93
CA ASP A 289 -8.11 2.72 15.64
C ASP A 289 -9.28 3.03 14.68
N ILE A 290 -9.07 3.86 13.66
CA ILE A 290 -10.06 4.10 12.58
C ILE A 290 -10.37 2.79 11.86
N ARG A 291 -9.35 2.01 11.49
CA ARG A 291 -9.51 0.71 10.83
C ARG A 291 -10.32 -0.27 11.65
N LYS A 292 -10.01 -0.41 12.94
CA LYS A 292 -10.73 -1.31 13.85
C LYS A 292 -12.20 -0.92 13.99
N ALA A 293 -12.50 0.38 13.99
CA ALA A 293 -13.87 0.87 14.18
C ALA A 293 -14.73 0.85 12.91
N LEU A 294 -14.16 1.19 11.75
CA LEU A 294 -14.91 1.29 10.47
C LEU A 294 -14.79 0.04 9.58
N GLY A 295 -13.88 -0.86 9.91
CA GLY A 295 -13.51 -1.99 9.06
C GLY A 295 -12.56 -1.59 7.92
N ALA A 296 -11.85 -2.59 7.43
CA ALA A 296 -10.71 -2.42 6.53
C ALA A 296 -10.99 -1.54 5.30
N ARG A 297 -12.00 -1.92 4.51
CA ARG A 297 -12.31 -1.25 3.24
C ARG A 297 -12.74 0.19 3.42
N THR A 298 -13.57 0.48 4.43
CA THR A 298 -14.09 1.83 4.67
C THR A 298 -12.97 2.75 5.16
N ALA A 299 -12.22 2.31 6.16
CA ALA A 299 -11.13 3.08 6.74
C ALA A 299 -10.06 3.42 5.69
N ASP A 300 -9.59 2.45 4.92
CA ASP A 300 -8.46 2.69 4.01
C ASP A 300 -8.85 3.56 2.83
N ARG A 301 -10.10 3.45 2.37
CA ARG A 301 -10.64 4.41 1.39
C ARG A 301 -10.66 5.82 1.94
N ILE A 302 -10.99 6.03 3.21
CA ILE A 302 -10.94 7.36 3.83
C ILE A 302 -9.50 7.84 3.95
N ILE A 303 -8.62 7.02 4.54
CA ILE A 303 -7.24 7.37 4.88
C ILE A 303 -6.47 7.72 3.63
N VAL A 304 -6.44 6.83 2.62
CA VAL A 304 -5.68 7.06 1.38
C VAL A 304 -6.29 8.20 0.57
N ASN A 305 -7.62 8.37 0.56
CA ASN A 305 -8.25 9.46 -0.19
C ASN A 305 -8.03 10.84 0.48
N ALA A 306 -7.92 10.90 1.80
CA ALA A 306 -7.65 12.15 2.51
C ALA A 306 -6.28 12.74 2.13
N GLN A 307 -5.30 11.88 1.83
CA GLN A 307 -3.93 12.29 1.48
C GLN A 307 -3.86 13.16 0.23
N PHE A 308 -4.82 13.03 -0.71
CA PHE A 308 -4.88 13.90 -1.89
C PHE A 308 -5.15 15.37 -1.56
N ASP A 309 -5.73 15.66 -0.40
CA ASP A 309 -6.03 17.01 0.07
C ASP A 309 -4.94 17.54 1.03
N PHE A 310 -3.84 16.81 1.22
CA PHE A 310 -2.70 17.25 2.03
C PHE A 310 -1.76 18.17 1.23
N ARG A 311 -0.87 18.85 1.96
CA ARG A 311 0.26 19.64 1.47
C ARG A 311 1.58 19.00 1.90
N ALA A 312 2.67 19.40 1.25
CA ALA A 312 4.01 18.87 1.53
C ALA A 312 4.44 19.01 3.01
N ASP A 313 3.95 20.05 3.69
CA ASP A 313 4.30 20.44 5.06
C ASP A 313 3.16 20.20 6.08
N THR A 314 2.13 19.42 5.71
CA THR A 314 0.91 19.21 6.51
C THR A 314 1.19 18.90 7.98
N SER A 315 0.50 19.62 8.88
CA SER A 315 0.53 19.37 10.32
C SER A 315 -0.42 18.22 10.71
N PHE A 316 -0.23 17.65 11.90
CA PHE A 316 -1.16 16.63 12.42
C PHE A 316 -2.60 17.15 12.51
N GLN A 317 -2.78 18.40 12.94
CA GLN A 317 -4.09 19.04 13.02
C GLN A 317 -4.76 19.11 11.63
N ASP A 318 -4.04 19.61 10.63
CA ASP A 318 -4.59 19.77 9.28
C ASP A 318 -4.90 18.41 8.63
N ALA A 319 -4.03 17.42 8.81
CA ALA A 319 -4.25 16.06 8.35
C ALA A 319 -5.50 15.45 9.01
N ALA A 320 -5.67 15.62 10.32
CA ALA A 320 -6.81 15.06 11.05
C ALA A 320 -8.12 15.69 10.59
N LEU A 321 -8.18 17.02 10.49
CA LEU A 321 -9.36 17.74 10.01
C LEU A 321 -9.72 17.37 8.55
N THR A 322 -8.71 17.19 7.70
CA THR A 322 -8.88 16.74 6.31
C THR A 322 -9.41 15.31 6.24
N THR A 323 -8.89 14.42 7.09
CA THR A 323 -9.34 13.01 7.15
C THR A 323 -10.78 12.90 7.65
N ILE A 324 -11.16 13.70 8.66
CA ILE A 324 -12.54 13.77 9.16
C ILE A 324 -13.49 14.31 8.08
N THR A 325 -13.08 15.37 7.39
CA THR A 325 -13.86 15.95 6.28
C THR A 325 -14.02 14.93 5.14
N THR A 326 -12.98 14.16 4.85
CA THR A 326 -13.04 13.08 3.85
C THR A 326 -14.01 11.98 4.26
N ALA A 327 -13.97 11.55 5.52
CA ALA A 327 -14.93 10.59 6.06
C ALA A 327 -16.38 11.08 5.96
N GLN A 328 -16.62 12.36 6.30
CA GLN A 328 -17.93 13.00 6.17
C GLN A 328 -18.44 12.99 4.72
N ARG A 329 -17.58 13.34 3.75
CA ARG A 329 -17.94 13.37 2.33
C ARG A 329 -18.25 11.98 1.78
N MET A 330 -17.48 10.98 2.18
CA MET A 330 -17.57 9.63 1.60
C MET A 330 -18.64 8.75 2.26
N TYR A 331 -18.80 8.86 3.58
CA TYR A 331 -19.59 7.91 4.38
C TYR A 331 -20.49 8.58 5.44
N GLY A 332 -20.56 9.91 5.46
CA GLY A 332 -21.46 10.68 6.32
C GLY A 332 -20.98 10.85 7.77
N ALA A 333 -21.87 11.42 8.59
CA ALA A 333 -21.53 11.91 9.93
C ALA A 333 -21.00 10.84 10.88
N SER A 334 -21.58 9.63 10.86
CA SER A 334 -21.14 8.55 11.76
C SER A 334 -19.69 8.12 11.51
N ALA A 335 -19.27 8.07 10.25
CA ALA A 335 -17.87 7.77 9.91
C ALA A 335 -16.95 8.93 10.32
N ALA A 336 -17.37 10.18 10.09
CA ALA A 336 -16.62 11.36 10.49
C ALA A 336 -16.42 11.43 12.01
N ASP A 337 -17.46 11.11 12.80
CA ASP A 337 -17.38 11.07 14.26
C ASP A 337 -16.43 9.98 14.76
N THR A 338 -16.42 8.82 14.09
CA THR A 338 -15.48 7.73 14.40
C THR A 338 -14.03 8.16 14.15
N VAL A 339 -13.77 8.78 13.00
CA VAL A 339 -12.43 9.31 12.67
C VAL A 339 -12.02 10.41 13.64
N ARG A 340 -12.94 11.32 13.97
CA ARG A 340 -12.71 12.38 14.97
C ARG A 340 -12.34 11.80 16.33
N ALA A 341 -13.05 10.76 16.77
CA ALA A 341 -12.79 10.11 18.05
C ALA A 341 -11.38 9.51 18.12
N ALA A 342 -10.90 8.87 17.04
CA ALA A 342 -9.56 8.32 16.98
C ALA A 342 -8.47 9.40 17.12
N PHE A 343 -8.59 10.52 16.41
CA PHE A 343 -7.64 11.64 16.54
C PHE A 343 -7.74 12.36 17.89
N LYS A 344 -8.94 12.53 18.46
CA LYS A 344 -9.12 13.03 19.83
C LYS A 344 -8.45 12.14 20.86
N ALA A 345 -8.52 10.82 20.69
CA ALA A 345 -7.87 9.87 21.59
C ALA A 345 -6.34 9.97 21.54
N ARG A 346 -5.76 10.60 20.50
CA ARG A 346 -4.33 10.93 20.38
C ARG A 346 -4.02 12.37 20.76
N GLU A 347 -5.00 13.11 21.29
CA GLU A 347 -4.88 14.52 21.68
C GLU A 347 -4.39 15.44 20.56
N VAL A 348 -4.69 15.09 19.30
CA VAL A 348 -4.35 15.95 18.16
C VAL A 348 -5.07 17.29 18.31
N PRO A 349 -4.35 18.43 18.30
CA PRO A 349 -4.93 19.73 18.61
C PRO A 349 -5.99 20.13 17.57
N GLY A 350 -7.06 20.76 18.05
CA GLY A 350 -8.10 21.35 17.19
C GLY A 350 -9.12 20.36 16.61
N VAL A 351 -9.14 19.10 17.07
CA VAL A 351 -10.05 18.04 16.60
C VAL A 351 -11.25 17.84 17.54
#